data_AF-A0A8I1WGE8-F1
#
_entry.id   AF-A0A8I1WGE8-F1
#
_cell.length_a   1.000
_cell.length_b   1.000
_cell.length_c   1.000
_cell.angle_alpha   90.00
_cell.angle_beta   90.00
_cell.angle_gamma   90.00
#
_symmetry.space_group_name_H-M   'P 1'
#
loop_
_entity.id
_entity.type
_entity.pdbx_description
1 polymer ?
#
loop_
_entity_poly.entity_id
_entity_poly.type
_entity_poly.pdbx_seq_one_letter_code
_entity_poly.pdbx_strand_id
1 'polypeptide(L)'
;MELAEEYLTKFQKIGGIYVLQVNDDVTLQQRHQLIEEWHDIYDEELVIIPQDFKIHYSNRYSFYIAMILVKMGYKITRQKWVKNEKTRKEITYIKMVNGMIQVSQDGEMRPYVIVDDDMEAEDYTIIV
;
A
#
# COMPACT_ATOMS: atom_id res chain seq x y z
N MET A 1 -8.31 -32.89 11.77
CA MET A 1 -9.12 -32.24 10.73
C MET A 1 -9.94 -31.10 11.36
N GLU A 2 -9.33 -30.31 12.25
CA GLU A 2 -9.95 -29.17 12.96
C GLU A 2 -9.13 -27.88 12.79
N LEU A 3 -7.80 -28.01 12.66
CA LEU A 3 -6.89 -26.87 12.52
C LEU A 3 -7.21 -26.00 11.29
N ALA A 4 -7.52 -26.61 10.14
CA ALA A 4 -7.72 -25.84 8.91
C ALA A 4 -8.99 -24.98 8.97
N GLU A 5 -10.13 -25.56 9.37
CA GLU A 5 -11.36 -24.81 9.58
C GLU A 5 -11.20 -23.69 10.63
N GLU A 6 -10.44 -23.94 11.71
CA GLU A 6 -10.19 -22.94 12.73
C GLU A 6 -9.39 -21.73 12.21
N TYR A 7 -8.39 -21.97 11.36
CA TYR A 7 -7.52 -20.90 10.85
C TYR A 7 -8.11 -20.20 9.62
N LEU A 8 -8.82 -20.90 8.73
CA LEU A 8 -9.44 -20.34 7.53
C LEU A 8 -10.59 -19.37 7.84
N THR A 9 -10.98 -19.20 9.10
CA THR A 9 -11.92 -18.14 9.55
C THR A 9 -11.23 -16.91 10.13
N LYS A 10 -9.91 -16.96 10.38
CA LYS A 10 -9.12 -15.91 11.04
C LYS A 10 -8.30 -15.05 10.07
N PHE A 11 -8.49 -15.23 8.76
CA PHE A 11 -7.79 -14.43 7.76
C PHE A 11 -8.26 -12.96 7.79
N GLN A 12 -7.41 -12.09 7.27
CA GLN A 12 -7.70 -10.69 7.06
C GLN A 12 -7.43 -10.33 5.60
N LYS A 13 -8.32 -9.57 4.96
CA LYS A 13 -8.07 -9.00 3.64
C LYS A 13 -7.44 -7.62 3.80
N ILE A 14 -6.17 -7.49 3.45
CA ILE A 14 -5.44 -6.23 3.58
C ILE A 14 -4.82 -5.84 2.24
N GLY A 15 -5.19 -4.67 1.72
CA GLY A 15 -4.72 -4.20 0.40
C GLY A 15 -5.13 -5.12 -0.76
N GLY A 16 -6.21 -5.89 -0.61
CA GLY A 16 -6.67 -6.88 -1.60
C GLY A 16 -6.03 -8.27 -1.46
N ILE A 17 -5.05 -8.43 -0.59
CA ILE A 17 -4.34 -9.69 -0.32
C ILE A 17 -4.93 -10.35 0.93
N TYR A 18 -5.17 -11.65 0.88
CA TYR A 18 -5.60 -12.41 2.05
C TYR A 18 -4.39 -12.82 2.87
N VAL A 19 -4.41 -12.48 4.16
CA VAL A 19 -3.33 -12.75 5.08
C VAL A 19 -3.85 -13.56 6.25
N LEU A 20 -3.14 -14.63 6.59
CA LEU A 20 -3.39 -15.44 7.76
C LEU A 20 -2.17 -15.38 8.69
N GLN A 21 -2.40 -14.91 9.91
CA GLN A 21 -1.40 -14.94 10.97
C GLN A 21 -1.44 -16.29 11.68
N VAL A 22 -0.31 -16.98 11.73
CA VAL A 22 -0.17 -18.29 12.40
C VAL A 22 0.86 -18.24 13.50
N ASN A 23 0.61 -19.00 14.55
CA ASN A 23 1.53 -19.19 15.66
C ASN A 23 2.74 -20.04 15.22
N ASP A 24 3.83 -19.99 16.00
CA ASP A 24 5.07 -20.73 15.71
C ASP A 24 4.94 -22.26 15.82
N ASP A 25 3.88 -22.74 16.47
CA ASP A 25 3.53 -24.16 16.59
C ASP A 25 2.94 -24.75 15.30
N VAL A 26 2.51 -23.90 14.36
CA VAL A 26 2.03 -24.33 13.04
C VAL A 26 3.21 -24.64 12.13
N THR A 27 3.42 -25.94 11.89
CA THR A 27 4.52 -26.46 11.06
C THR A 27 4.40 -26.05 9.60
N LEU A 28 5.51 -26.09 8.86
CA LEU A 28 5.54 -25.79 7.43
C LEU A 28 4.57 -26.68 6.62
N GLN A 29 4.41 -27.95 7.00
CA GLN A 29 3.49 -28.86 6.31
C GLN A 29 2.03 -28.45 6.52
N GLN A 30 1.66 -28.05 7.74
CA GLN A 30 0.32 -27.54 8.04
C GLN A 30 0.04 -26.22 7.32
N ARG A 31 1.06 -25.35 7.18
CA ARG A 31 0.94 -24.11 6.40
C ARG A 31 0.67 -24.37 4.91
N HIS A 32 1.34 -25.36 4.31
CA HIS A 32 1.06 -25.74 2.93
C HIS A 32 -0.37 -26.28 2.77
N GLN A 33 -0.83 -27.14 3.67
CA GLN A 33 -2.22 -27.63 3.64
C GLN A 33 -3.23 -26.48 3.74
N LEU A 34 -2.98 -25.49 4.59
CA LEU A 34 -3.84 -24.30 4.69
C LEU A 34 -3.90 -23.50 3.38
N ILE A 35 -2.78 -23.38 2.67
CA ILE A 35 -2.73 -22.67 1.37
C ILE A 35 -3.47 -23.46 0.29
N GLU A 36 -3.26 -24.77 0.22
CA GLU A 36 -3.94 -25.66 -0.73
C GLU A 36 -5.46 -25.65 -0.51
N GLU A 37 -5.91 -25.86 0.73
CA GLU A 37 -7.34 -25.83 1.07
C GLU A 37 -7.96 -24.45 0.81
N TRP A 38 -7.24 -23.36 1.07
CA TRP A 38 -7.72 -22.02 0.76
C TRP A 38 -7.94 -21.82 -0.74
N HIS A 39 -6.95 -22.20 -1.55
CA HIS A 39 -7.03 -22.08 -3.00
C HIS A 39 -8.19 -22.90 -3.57
N ASP A 40 -8.39 -24.12 -3.08
CA ASP A 40 -9.49 -24.99 -3.50
C ASP A 40 -10.88 -24.41 -3.17
N ILE A 41 -11.02 -23.69 -2.06
CA ILE A 41 -12.32 -23.13 -1.62
C ILE A 41 -12.62 -21.79 -2.28
N TYR A 42 -11.61 -20.91 -2.39
CA TYR A 42 -11.83 -19.50 -2.73
C TYR A 42 -11.24 -19.09 -4.09
N ASP A 43 -10.39 -19.91 -4.71
CA ASP A 43 -9.66 -19.58 -5.95
C ASP A 43 -8.87 -18.26 -5.83
N GLU A 44 -8.35 -17.97 -4.64
CA GLU A 44 -7.58 -16.76 -4.33
C GLU A 44 -6.26 -17.13 -3.63
N GLU A 45 -5.28 -16.22 -3.66
CA GLU A 45 -3.97 -16.43 -3.02
C GLU A 45 -4.02 -16.10 -1.51
N LEU A 46 -3.36 -16.90 -0.69
CA LEU A 46 -3.23 -16.71 0.76
C LEU A 46 -1.77 -16.53 1.17
N VAL A 47 -1.47 -15.44 1.87
CA VAL A 47 -0.17 -15.21 2.49
C VAL A 47 -0.23 -15.59 3.97
N ILE A 48 0.60 -16.55 4.37
CA ILE A 48 0.74 -16.94 5.78
C ILE A 48 1.95 -16.24 6.39
N ILE A 49 1.76 -15.53 7.49
CA ILE A 49 2.83 -14.85 8.24
C ILE A 49 2.84 -15.27 9.72
N PRO A 50 3.98 -15.17 10.41
CA PRO A 50 4.04 -15.36 11.86
C PRO A 50 3.15 -14.37 12.62
N GLN A 51 2.57 -14.79 13.74
CA GLN A 51 1.65 -13.99 14.56
C GLN A 51 2.31 -12.74 15.16
N ASP A 52 3.59 -12.82 15.48
CA ASP A 52 4.38 -11.71 16.00
C ASP A 52 4.75 -10.67 14.92
N PHE A 53 4.58 -11.02 13.64
CA PHE A 53 4.88 -10.15 12.53
C PHE A 53 3.80 -9.07 12.37
N LYS A 54 4.14 -7.83 12.73
CA LYS A 54 3.31 -6.67 12.44
C LYS A 54 3.51 -6.26 10.98
N ILE A 55 2.48 -6.45 10.16
CA ILE A 55 2.50 -5.92 8.80
C ILE A 55 2.32 -4.40 8.88
N HIS A 56 3.41 -3.68 8.69
CA HIS A 56 3.35 -2.26 8.44
C HIS A 56 3.28 -2.06 6.93
N TYR A 57 2.06 -1.83 6.42
CA TYR A 57 1.93 -1.28 5.07
C TYR A 57 2.55 0.10 5.11
N SER A 58 3.72 0.19 4.48
CA SER A 58 4.23 1.46 4.03
C SER A 58 3.13 2.07 3.17
N ASN A 59 2.47 3.13 3.64
CA ASN A 59 1.56 3.97 2.84
C ASN A 59 2.33 4.72 1.72
N ARG A 60 3.48 4.19 1.32
CA ARG A 60 4.36 4.71 0.30
C ARG A 60 4.21 3.86 -0.95
N TYR A 61 4.09 4.54 -2.05
CA TYR A 61 3.87 4.00 -3.37
C TYR A 61 5.08 4.33 -4.23
N SER A 62 5.40 3.44 -5.16
CA SER A 62 6.27 3.80 -6.28
C SER A 62 5.62 4.88 -7.13
N PHE A 63 6.42 5.62 -7.88
CA PHE A 63 5.93 6.64 -8.80
C PHE A 63 4.79 6.17 -9.70
N TYR A 64 4.93 4.97 -10.26
CA TYR A 64 3.95 4.39 -11.15
C TYR A 64 2.57 4.25 -10.48
N ILE A 65 2.54 3.67 -9.28
CA ILE A 65 1.31 3.52 -8.51
C ILE A 65 0.78 4.88 -8.08
N ALA A 66 1.64 5.81 -7.69
CA ALA A 66 1.27 7.16 -7.31
C ALA A 66 0.56 7.91 -8.47
N MET A 67 1.04 7.78 -9.70
CA MET A 67 0.41 8.38 -10.88
C MET A 67 -0.94 7.76 -11.23
N ILE A 68 -1.12 6.45 -11.01
CA ILE A 68 -2.44 5.80 -11.14
C ILE A 68 -3.41 6.40 -10.12
N LEU A 69 -2.98 6.55 -8.86
CA LEU A 69 -3.80 7.17 -7.81
C LEU A 69 -4.17 8.61 -8.17
N VAL A 70 -3.25 9.40 -8.72
CA VAL A 70 -3.56 10.75 -9.22
C VAL A 70 -4.62 10.73 -10.31
N LYS A 71 -4.54 9.81 -11.28
CA LYS A 71 -5.56 9.63 -12.33
C LYS A 71 -6.92 9.22 -11.77
N MET A 72 -6.94 8.47 -10.67
CA MET A 72 -8.16 8.11 -9.92
C MET A 72 -8.71 9.27 -9.06
N GLY A 73 -8.03 10.42 -9.03
CA GLY A 73 -8.48 11.62 -8.32
C GLY A 73 -7.87 11.82 -6.94
N TYR A 74 -6.94 10.97 -6.51
CA TYR A 74 -6.23 11.16 -5.24
C TYR A 74 -5.20 12.30 -5.33
N LYS A 75 -4.94 12.90 -4.17
CA LYS A 75 -3.80 13.80 -3.97
C LYS A 75 -2.65 13.00 -3.37
N ILE A 76 -1.47 13.13 -3.96
CA ILE A 76 -0.27 12.46 -3.46
C ILE A 76 0.81 13.49 -3.09
N THR A 77 1.68 13.15 -2.14
CA THR A 77 2.90 13.91 -1.82
C THR A 77 4.08 12.97 -1.73
N ARG A 78 5.29 13.50 -1.86
CA ARG A 78 6.52 12.76 -1.53
C ARG A 78 6.93 13.08 -0.11
N GLN A 79 7.44 12.08 0.61
CA GLN A 79 7.89 12.27 1.99
C GLN A 79 8.93 13.40 2.12
N LYS A 80 9.84 13.54 1.14
CA LYS A 80 10.83 14.63 1.16
C LYS A 80 10.23 16.03 1.02
N TRP A 81 9.02 16.16 0.47
CA TRP A 81 8.33 17.44 0.30
C TRP A 81 7.54 17.88 1.55
N VAL A 82 7.36 16.99 2.53
CA VAL A 82 6.54 17.26 3.73
C VAL A 82 7.26 18.18 4.74
N LYS A 83 8.47 18.69 4.46
CA LYS A 83 9.22 19.51 5.43
C LYS A 83 8.84 21.00 5.41
N ASN A 84 8.20 21.49 6.48
CA ASN A 84 8.91 22.02 7.66
C ASN A 84 7.92 22.72 8.62
N GLU A 85 7.58 22.06 9.74
CA GLU A 85 6.67 22.54 10.81
C GLU A 85 7.04 23.93 11.37
N LYS A 86 8.30 24.36 11.21
CA LYS A 86 8.76 25.69 11.63
C LYS A 86 8.37 26.82 10.66
N THR A 87 8.04 26.50 9.41
CA THR A 87 7.88 27.50 8.33
C THR A 87 6.45 27.71 7.86
N ARG A 88 5.49 26.87 8.32
CA ARG A 88 4.08 26.90 7.88
C ARG A 88 3.90 26.86 6.34
N LYS A 89 4.87 26.34 5.59
CA LYS A 89 4.72 26.18 4.14
C LYS A 89 3.73 25.06 3.84
N GLU A 90 2.85 25.31 2.87
CA GLU A 90 1.87 24.34 2.40
C GLU A 90 2.55 23.06 1.88
N ILE A 91 1.91 21.91 2.12
CA ILE A 91 2.42 20.61 1.66
C ILE A 91 2.40 20.60 0.14
N THR A 92 3.55 20.37 -0.49
CA THR A 92 3.62 20.15 -1.94
C THR A 92 2.95 18.84 -2.30
N TYR A 93 2.04 18.85 -3.27
CA TYR A 93 1.29 17.67 -3.67
C TYR A 93 1.00 17.65 -5.17
N ILE A 94 0.75 16.46 -5.72
CA ILE A 94 0.34 16.25 -7.11
C ILE A 94 -1.13 15.84 -7.14
N LYS A 95 -1.90 16.39 -8.08
CA LYS A 95 -3.29 15.98 -8.36
C LYS A 95 -3.65 16.17 -9.83
N MET A 96 -4.79 15.62 -10.22
CA MET A 96 -5.40 15.88 -11.52
C MET A 96 -6.25 17.17 -11.47
N VAL A 97 -6.06 18.06 -12.43
CA VAL A 97 -6.87 19.29 -12.61
C VAL A 97 -7.20 19.43 -14.09
N ASN A 98 -8.49 19.47 -14.43
CA ASN A 98 -8.97 19.63 -15.81
C ASN A 98 -8.30 18.68 -16.81
N GLY A 99 -8.11 17.40 -16.44
CA GLY A 99 -7.48 16.42 -17.32
C GLY A 99 -5.95 16.46 -17.36
N MET A 100 -5.29 17.33 -16.59
CA MET A 100 -3.83 17.47 -16.55
C MET A 100 -3.27 17.21 -15.15
N ILE A 101 -2.13 16.54 -15.08
CA ILE A 101 -1.41 16.33 -13.84
C ILE A 101 -0.70 17.63 -13.46
N GLN A 102 -0.99 18.12 -12.26
CA GLN A 102 -0.44 19.37 -11.76
C GLN A 102 0.14 19.18 -10.37
N VAL A 103 1.18 19.94 -10.06
CA VAL A 103 1.82 20.01 -8.74
C VAL A 103 1.47 21.33 -8.07
N SER A 104 1.10 21.27 -6.80
CA SER A 104 0.90 22.41 -5.93
C SER A 104 2.22 22.75 -5.26
N GLN A 105 2.77 23.94 -5.52
CA GLN A 105 3.96 24.45 -4.86
C GLN A 105 3.68 25.87 -4.38
N ASP A 106 3.88 26.12 -3.08
CA ASP A 106 3.60 27.42 -2.45
C ASP A 106 2.18 27.97 -2.79
N GLY A 107 1.16 27.10 -2.80
CA GLY A 107 -0.25 27.45 -3.09
C GLY A 107 -0.64 27.58 -4.55
N GLU A 108 0.33 27.54 -5.46
CA GLU A 108 0.08 27.61 -6.89
C GLU A 108 0.08 26.24 -7.55
N MET A 109 -0.91 26.00 -8.39
CA MET A 109 -0.98 24.81 -9.24
C MET A 109 -0.26 25.05 -10.56
N ARG A 110 0.71 24.19 -10.89
CA ARG A 110 1.47 24.26 -12.13
C ARG A 110 1.53 22.89 -12.81
N PRO A 111 1.69 22.82 -14.14
CA PRO A 111 1.91 21.54 -14.82
C PRO A 111 3.06 20.78 -14.15
N TYR A 112 2.83 19.51 -13.86
CA TYR A 112 3.85 18.66 -13.25
C TYR A 112 4.78 18.10 -14.32
N VAL A 113 6.08 18.37 -14.18
CA VAL A 113 7.14 17.83 -15.05
C VAL A 113 7.82 16.70 -14.31
N ILE A 114 7.77 15.51 -14.89
CA ILE A 114 8.37 14.30 -14.31
C ILE A 114 9.89 14.36 -14.52
N VAL A 115 10.65 14.10 -13.45
CA VAL A 115 12.11 13.99 -13.50
C VAL A 115 12.59 12.59 -13.10
N ASP A 116 13.85 12.24 -13.37
CA ASP A 116 14.38 10.90 -13.12
C ASP A 116 14.25 10.47 -11.65
N ASP A 117 14.55 11.37 -10.71
CA ASP A 117 14.38 11.13 -9.27
C ASP A 117 12.92 10.92 -8.85
N ASP A 118 11.95 11.34 -9.66
CA ASP A 118 10.55 10.96 -9.42
C ASP A 118 10.30 9.52 -9.83
N MET A 119 10.87 9.06 -10.94
CA MET A 119 10.66 7.70 -11.47
C MET A 119 11.26 6.61 -10.58
N GLU A 120 12.37 6.92 -9.91
CA GLU A 120 13.05 6.01 -8.97
C GLU A 120 12.46 6.04 -7.54
N ALA A 121 11.51 6.93 -7.29
CA ALA A 121 11.00 7.16 -5.95
C ALA A 121 9.91 6.16 -5.52
N GLU A 122 10.05 5.71 -4.28
CA GLU A 122 9.12 4.81 -3.58
C GLU A 122 8.57 5.43 -2.29
N ASP A 123 8.57 6.77 -2.22
CA ASP A 123 8.19 7.56 -1.04
C ASP A 123 6.91 8.38 -1.21
N TYR A 124 6.07 8.05 -2.19
CA TYR A 124 4.80 8.76 -2.43
C TYR A 124 3.70 8.31 -1.51
N THR A 125 3.01 9.22 -0.83
CA THR A 125 1.89 8.90 0.06
C THR A 125 0.63 9.65 -0.36
N ILE A 126 -0.55 9.08 -0.09
CA ILE A 126 -1.83 9.79 -0.25
C ILE A 126 -1.94 10.86 0.85
N ILE A 127 -2.46 12.04 0.48
CA ILE A 127 -2.86 13.08 1.44
C ILE A 127 -4.34 12.90 1.74
N VAL A 128 -4.66 12.69 3.02
CA VAL A 128 -6.03 12.59 3.55
C VAL A 128 -6.58 13.98 3.83
#